data_AF-A0AAV1SK65-F1
#
_entry.id   AF-A0AAV1SK65-F1
#
_cell.length_a   1.000
_cell.length_b   1.000
_cell.length_c   1.000
_cell.angle_alpha   90.00
_cell.angle_beta   90.00
_cell.angle_gamma   90.00
#
_symmetry.space_group_name_H-M   'P 1'
#
loop_
_entity.id
_entity.type
_entity.pdbx_description
1 polymer ?
#
loop_
_entity_poly.entity_id
_entity_poly.type
_entity_poly.pdbx_seq_one_letter_code
_entity_poly.pdbx_strand_id
1 'polypeptide(L)'
;MVHHSGIVKVVRLHESDHRWKDVWKAPRYQCDSYGWCGAYSTCEPTDVDGFECACLPGYEPKNPRDWLLRDGSGGCVRKRQESSSVCGHGEGFVKVEIKLLPDTSAAVWIDMSMSRADCEQECKQNCSCSAYASIDIPGKGRGCLTWYGELIDTVKSEKNDRYDLYVRVDALELGTVPIPAEYAIKSNGSLERKQMLAILVPSVASAWFLISLCAYFWLRKGGGKVPTLNLRRHCHCPPPIRTIQYSDFNGVGALDLVKSADQIRAVPIHEC
;
A
#
# COMPACT_ATOMS: atom_id res chain seq x y z
N MET A 1 -14.02 -0.24 45.00
CA MET A 1 -13.02 0.44 45.85
C MET A 1 -11.70 0.51 45.11
N VAL A 2 -10.91 1.55 45.33
CA VAL A 2 -9.51 1.60 44.85
C VAL A 2 -8.62 1.30 46.06
N HIS A 3 -7.80 0.26 45.97
CA HIS A 3 -6.84 -0.10 47.00
C HIS A 3 -5.63 0.84 46.95
N HIS A 4 -4.90 1.01 48.06
CA HIS A 4 -3.73 1.90 48.11
C HIS A 4 -2.60 1.52 47.13
N SER A 5 -2.61 0.29 46.62
CA SER A 5 -1.70 -0.20 45.57
C SER A 5 -2.13 0.18 44.15
N GLY A 6 -3.18 0.99 43.96
CA GLY A 6 -3.72 1.35 42.65
C GLY A 6 -4.62 0.30 42.00
N ILE A 7 -4.90 -0.82 42.68
CA ILE A 7 -5.76 -1.89 42.15
C ILE A 7 -7.23 -1.52 42.42
N VAL A 8 -8.02 -1.49 41.35
CA VAL A 8 -9.48 -1.34 41.44
C VAL A 8 -10.09 -2.70 41.75
N LYS A 9 -10.93 -2.76 42.78
CA LYS A 9 -11.64 -3.98 43.18
C LYS A 9 -13.14 -3.76 43.27
N VAL A 10 -13.90 -4.72 42.76
CA VAL A 10 -15.31 -4.92 43.08
C VAL A 10 -15.38 -6.01 44.13
N VAL A 11 -15.90 -5.67 45.30
CA VAL A 11 -16.02 -6.58 46.45
C VAL A 11 -17.49 -6.81 46.78
N ARG A 12 -17.83 -8.01 47.25
CA ARG A 12 -19.17 -8.36 47.74
C ARG A 12 -19.05 -8.91 49.14
N LEU A 13 -19.93 -8.46 50.04
CA LEU A 13 -20.03 -9.03 51.37
C LEU A 13 -20.60 -10.44 51.25
N HIS A 14 -19.87 -11.42 51.78
CA HIS A 14 -20.30 -12.79 51.86
C HIS A 14 -20.92 -13.02 53.25
N GLU A 15 -22.23 -13.26 53.28
CA GLU A 15 -23.01 -13.19 54.52
C GLU A 15 -22.66 -14.30 55.51
N SER A 16 -22.30 -15.50 55.04
CA SER A 16 -22.07 -16.64 55.92
C SER A 16 -20.76 -16.58 56.72
N ASP A 17 -19.77 -15.82 56.26
CA ASP A 17 -18.51 -15.60 56.99
C ASP A 17 -18.25 -14.12 57.33
N HIS A 18 -19.23 -13.23 57.09
CA HIS A 18 -19.16 -11.78 57.29
C HIS A 18 -17.90 -11.12 56.70
N ARG A 19 -17.40 -11.65 55.58
CA ARG A 19 -16.17 -11.15 54.93
C ARG A 19 -16.45 -10.57 53.55
N TRP A 20 -15.75 -9.49 53.23
CA TRP A 20 -15.68 -8.97 51.87
C TRP A 20 -14.85 -9.92 51.00
N LYS A 21 -15.43 -10.39 49.89
CA LYS A 21 -14.75 -11.22 48.89
C LYS A 21 -14.60 -10.44 47.59
N ASP A 22 -13.42 -10.57 46.99
CA ASP A 22 -13.12 -9.97 45.68
C ASP A 22 -13.95 -10.68 44.60
N VAL A 23 -14.83 -9.93 43.93
CA VAL A 23 -15.63 -10.40 42.78
C VAL A 23 -14.86 -10.17 41.48
N TRP A 24 -14.21 -9.01 41.37
CA TRP A 24 -13.43 -8.61 40.20
C TRP A 24 -12.34 -7.63 40.62
N LYS A 25 -11.22 -7.61 39.88
CA LYS A 25 -10.11 -6.67 40.08
C LYS A 25 -9.46 -6.30 38.75
N ALA A 26 -8.91 -5.09 38.68
CA ALA A 26 -8.03 -4.63 37.61
C ALA A 26 -6.87 -3.76 38.14
N PRO A 27 -5.68 -3.81 37.51
CA PRO A 27 -5.31 -4.76 36.44
C PRO A 27 -5.19 -6.20 36.97
N ARG A 28 -5.51 -7.19 36.12
CA ARG A 28 -5.48 -8.63 36.41
C ARG A 28 -4.47 -9.36 35.53
N TYR A 29 -4.34 -8.96 34.28
CA TYR A 29 -3.40 -9.49 33.30
C TYR A 29 -2.40 -8.41 32.88
N GLN A 30 -1.32 -8.82 32.22
CA GLN A 30 -0.30 -7.91 31.71
C GLN A 30 -0.89 -6.86 30.75
N CYS A 31 -1.73 -7.30 29.81
CA CYS A 31 -2.47 -6.43 28.87
C CYS A 31 -3.45 -5.45 29.51
N ASP A 32 -3.74 -5.55 30.81
CA ASP A 32 -4.57 -4.55 31.50
C ASP A 32 -3.74 -3.31 31.90
N SER A 33 -2.42 -3.37 31.75
CA SER A 33 -1.54 -2.22 31.96
C SER A 33 -1.50 -1.38 30.69
N TYR A 34 -1.72 -0.07 30.84
CA TYR A 34 -1.74 0.86 29.71
C TYR A 34 -0.46 0.77 28.88
N GLY A 35 -0.61 0.53 27.58
CA GLY A 35 0.52 0.50 26.66
C GLY A 35 1.52 -0.63 26.92
N TRP A 36 1.07 -1.75 27.50
CA TRP A 36 1.91 -2.96 27.69
C TRP A 36 2.61 -3.37 26.39
N CYS A 37 1.87 -3.38 25.30
CA CYS A 37 2.41 -3.42 23.95
C CYS A 37 2.42 -2.00 23.39
N GLY A 38 3.54 -1.58 22.78
CA GLY A 38 3.73 -0.22 22.31
C GLY A 38 2.82 0.16 21.13
N ALA A 39 3.02 1.36 20.59
CA ALA A 39 2.21 1.87 19.48
C ALA A 39 2.15 0.90 18.27
N TYR A 40 1.02 0.90 17.58
CA TYR A 40 0.70 0.08 16.41
C TYR A 40 0.80 -1.44 16.62
N SER A 41 0.55 -1.88 17.86
CA SER A 41 0.52 -3.29 18.24
C SER A 41 -0.75 -3.64 19.02
N THR A 42 -1.06 -4.93 19.11
CA THR A 42 -2.16 -5.50 19.89
C THR A 42 -1.62 -6.37 21.02
N CYS A 43 -2.30 -6.35 22.16
CA CYS A 43 -2.04 -7.25 23.27
C CYS A 43 -3.10 -8.37 23.33
N GLU A 44 -2.67 -9.62 23.37
CA GLU A 44 -3.51 -10.81 23.50
C GLU A 44 -3.22 -11.49 24.86
N PRO A 45 -4.11 -11.35 25.87
CA PRO A 45 -3.83 -11.78 27.26
C PRO A 45 -3.60 -13.28 27.48
N THR A 46 -3.87 -14.08 26.45
CA THR A 46 -4.01 -15.54 26.50
C THR A 46 -3.15 -16.19 25.40
N ASP A 47 -2.17 -15.44 24.88
CA ASP A 47 -1.23 -15.96 23.89
C ASP A 47 -0.53 -17.23 24.41
N VAL A 48 -0.65 -18.30 23.63
CA VAL A 48 -0.25 -19.66 24.01
C VAL A 48 1.26 -19.89 23.89
N ASP A 49 1.96 -19.02 23.15
CA ASP A 49 3.39 -19.10 22.85
C ASP A 49 4.25 -18.24 23.81
N GLY A 50 3.58 -17.49 24.70
CA GLY A 50 4.15 -16.78 25.84
C GLY A 50 4.72 -15.40 25.51
N PHE A 51 4.27 -14.78 24.42
CA PHE A 51 4.51 -13.37 24.14
C PHE A 51 3.23 -12.71 23.62
N GLU A 52 2.68 -11.80 24.42
CA GLU A 52 1.33 -11.27 24.27
C GLU A 52 1.20 -10.19 23.19
N CYS A 53 2.32 -9.67 22.66
CA CYS A 53 2.32 -8.55 21.72
C CYS A 53 2.44 -9.01 20.26
N ALA A 54 1.60 -8.45 19.41
CA ALA A 54 1.64 -8.64 17.96
C ALA A 54 1.51 -7.30 17.23
N CYS A 55 2.24 -7.09 16.13
CA CYS A 55 2.07 -5.88 15.33
C CYS A 55 0.73 -5.89 14.57
N LEU A 56 0.13 -4.71 14.39
CA LEU A 56 -1.03 -4.54 13.52
C LEU A 56 -0.68 -4.88 12.05
N PRO A 57 -1.68 -5.24 11.22
CA PRO A 57 -1.47 -5.49 9.80
C PRO A 57 -0.76 -4.32 9.10
N GLY A 58 0.27 -4.63 8.30
CA GLY A 58 1.11 -3.62 7.63
C GLY A 58 2.22 -3.01 8.49
N TYR A 59 2.38 -3.46 9.74
CA TYR A 59 3.44 -3.02 10.64
C TYR A 59 4.40 -4.16 11.00
N GLU A 60 5.60 -3.80 11.42
CA GLU A 60 6.66 -4.68 11.91
C GLU A 60 7.33 -4.10 13.16
N PRO A 61 8.01 -4.92 13.98
CA PRO A 61 8.61 -4.45 15.22
C PRO A 61 9.59 -3.31 14.98
N LYS A 62 9.44 -2.22 15.76
CA LYS A 62 10.35 -1.06 15.68
C LYS A 62 11.79 -1.47 16.03
N ASN A 63 11.93 -2.30 17.06
CA ASN A 63 13.19 -2.85 17.53
C ASN A 63 13.14 -4.38 17.45
N PRO A 64 13.62 -5.01 16.36
CA PRO A 64 13.57 -6.48 16.21
C PRO A 64 14.32 -7.25 17.30
N ARG A 65 15.37 -6.64 17.90
CA ARG A 65 16.14 -7.25 18.99
C ARG A 65 15.33 -7.34 20.28
N ASP A 66 14.68 -6.25 20.67
CA ASP A 66 13.83 -6.20 21.86
C ASP A 66 12.65 -7.16 21.70
N TRP A 67 12.05 -7.17 20.51
CA TRP A 67 10.95 -8.08 20.17
C TRP A 67 11.35 -9.57 20.29
N LEU A 68 12.56 -9.94 19.85
CA LEU A 68 13.10 -11.30 20.01
C LEU A 68 13.28 -11.67 21.49
N LEU A 69 13.58 -10.68 22.34
CA LEU A 69 13.68 -10.83 23.79
C LEU A 69 12.31 -10.72 24.50
N ARG A 70 11.21 -10.76 23.75
CA ARG A 70 9.83 -10.62 24.26
C ARG A 70 9.55 -9.27 24.92
N ASP A 71 10.22 -8.22 24.46
CA ASP A 71 9.93 -6.84 24.83
C ASP A 71 9.21 -6.13 23.67
N GLY A 72 7.89 -5.99 23.82
CA GLY A 72 7.02 -5.30 22.87
C GLY A 72 6.78 -3.83 23.18
N SER A 73 7.42 -3.27 24.21
CA SER A 73 7.16 -1.90 24.68
C SER A 73 7.54 -0.83 23.65
N GLY A 74 8.52 -1.13 22.78
CA GLY A 74 8.94 -0.25 21.68
C GLY A 74 7.93 -0.13 20.54
N GLY A 75 6.91 -1.00 20.50
CA GLY A 75 5.85 -1.00 19.49
C GLY A 75 6.34 -1.36 18.08
N CYS A 76 5.54 -0.97 17.10
CA CYS A 76 5.72 -1.32 15.70
C CYS A 76 5.78 -0.09 14.79
N VAL A 77 6.38 -0.25 13.62
CA VAL A 77 6.48 0.75 12.55
C VAL A 77 5.96 0.16 11.24
N ARG A 78 5.55 1.01 10.29
CA ARG A 78 5.10 0.53 8.98
C ARG A 78 6.26 -0.17 8.25
N LYS A 79 5.99 -1.33 7.63
CA LYS A 79 6.98 -2.17 6.94
C LYS A 79 7.74 -1.49 5.79
N ARG A 80 7.20 -0.43 5.18
CA ARG A 80 7.72 0.13 3.92
C ARG A 80 7.65 1.66 3.87
N GLN A 81 8.23 2.33 4.86
CA GLN A 81 8.15 3.79 5.05
C GLN A 81 8.47 4.64 3.80
N GLU A 82 9.39 4.21 2.93
CA GLU A 82 9.81 5.01 1.76
C GLU A 82 8.97 4.80 0.49
N SER A 83 8.18 3.71 0.40
CA SER A 83 7.37 3.39 -0.80
C SER A 83 5.86 3.36 -0.53
N SER A 84 5.42 3.48 0.72
CA SER A 84 4.02 3.39 1.13
C SER A 84 3.42 4.78 1.36
N SER A 85 3.09 5.51 0.29
CA SER A 85 2.10 6.58 0.42
C SER A 85 0.73 5.90 0.57
N VAL A 86 0.33 5.65 1.82
CA VAL A 86 -1.00 5.12 2.18
C VAL A 86 -2.09 6.18 1.91
N CYS A 87 -1.92 7.01 0.89
CA CYS A 87 -2.84 8.06 0.52
C CYS A 87 -2.83 8.28 -0.98
N GLY A 88 -3.86 7.81 -1.68
CA GLY A 88 -4.03 7.98 -3.12
C GLY A 88 -3.32 6.95 -4.00
N HIS A 89 -2.81 5.85 -3.44
CA HIS A 89 -2.04 4.84 -4.18
C HIS A 89 -2.61 3.42 -4.06
N GLY A 90 -3.93 3.31 -3.88
CA GLY A 90 -4.61 2.02 -3.79
C GLY A 90 -4.58 1.42 -2.39
N GLU A 91 -4.34 2.24 -1.37
CA GLU A 91 -4.50 1.86 0.03
C GLU A 91 -5.92 1.42 0.36
N GLY A 92 -6.04 0.70 1.47
CA GLY A 92 -7.32 0.28 2.01
C GLY A 92 -7.19 -0.08 3.48
N PHE A 93 -8.12 -0.91 3.93
CA PHE A 93 -8.27 -1.20 5.35
C PHE A 93 -8.35 -2.69 5.62
N VAL A 94 -7.65 -3.13 6.67
CA VAL A 94 -7.72 -4.50 7.17
C VAL A 94 -8.47 -4.50 8.50
N LYS A 95 -9.48 -5.35 8.60
CA LYS A 95 -10.25 -5.55 9.83
C LYS A 95 -9.41 -6.31 10.85
N VAL A 96 -9.36 -5.78 12.08
CA VAL A 96 -8.78 -6.38 13.27
C VAL A 96 -9.87 -6.44 14.33
N GLU A 97 -10.11 -7.62 14.87
CA GLU A 97 -11.13 -7.84 15.90
C GLU A 97 -10.53 -7.59 17.29
N ILE A 98 -11.09 -6.63 18.02
CA ILE A 98 -10.52 -6.16 19.27
C ILE A 98 -11.54 -6.12 20.38
N LYS A 99 -11.07 -6.35 21.60
CA LYS A 99 -11.84 -6.25 22.83
C LYS A 99 -11.82 -4.81 23.36
N LEU A 100 -10.66 -4.17 23.28
CA LEU A 100 -10.48 -2.77 23.66
C LEU A 100 -9.98 -1.98 22.44
N LEU A 101 -10.76 -0.96 22.06
CA LEU A 101 -10.38 0.02 21.04
C LEU A 101 -9.09 0.74 21.46
N PRO A 102 -8.25 1.17 20.50
CA PRO A 102 -7.08 1.97 20.82
C PRO A 102 -7.48 3.21 21.64
N ASP A 103 -6.53 3.72 22.41
CA ASP A 103 -6.65 4.97 23.14
C ASP A 103 -7.32 6.06 22.27
N THR A 104 -8.35 6.69 22.82
CA THR A 104 -9.21 7.62 22.08
C THR A 104 -8.75 9.07 22.15
N SER A 105 -7.60 9.37 22.77
CA SER A 105 -7.04 10.73 22.81
C SER A 105 -6.67 11.27 21.43
N ALA A 106 -6.30 10.39 20.50
CA ALA A 106 -6.04 10.71 19.10
C ALA A 106 -7.22 10.37 18.16
N ALA A 107 -8.39 10.06 18.73
CA ALA A 107 -9.58 9.69 17.99
C ALA A 107 -10.61 10.82 17.91
N VAL A 108 -11.36 10.88 16.82
CA VAL A 108 -12.42 11.87 16.57
C VAL A 108 -13.70 11.16 16.18
N TRP A 109 -14.80 11.52 16.85
CA TRP A 109 -16.14 11.14 16.42
C TRP A 109 -16.54 12.01 15.23
N ILE A 110 -16.71 11.38 14.07
CA ILE A 110 -17.10 12.08 12.84
C ILE A 110 -18.61 12.30 12.82
N ASP A 111 -19.37 11.23 13.04
CA ASP A 111 -20.83 11.24 13.09
C ASP A 111 -21.30 10.03 13.93
N MET A 112 -22.46 10.15 14.56
CA MET A 112 -23.07 9.11 15.40
C MET A 112 -24.08 8.23 14.64
N SER A 113 -24.37 8.56 13.38
CA SER A 113 -25.34 7.89 12.50
C SER A 113 -24.80 7.81 11.07
N MET A 114 -23.69 7.10 10.89
CA MET A 114 -23.00 6.94 9.61
C MET A 114 -22.77 5.47 9.26
N SER A 115 -22.84 5.15 7.97
CA SER A 115 -22.58 3.78 7.52
C SER A 115 -21.09 3.43 7.64
N ARG A 116 -20.78 2.12 7.68
CA ARG A 116 -19.39 1.65 7.67
C ARG A 116 -18.62 2.12 6.42
N ALA A 117 -19.30 2.11 5.27
CA ALA A 117 -18.69 2.48 3.99
C ALA A 117 -18.36 3.98 3.95
N ASP A 118 -19.25 4.82 4.48
CA ASP A 118 -19.00 6.26 4.57
C ASP A 118 -17.86 6.54 5.56
N CYS A 119 -17.79 5.82 6.69
CA CYS A 119 -16.68 5.93 7.66
C CYS A 119 -15.33 5.55 7.07
N GLU A 120 -15.31 4.49 6.26
CA GLU A 120 -14.13 4.10 5.49
C GLU A 120 -13.70 5.23 4.54
N GLN A 121 -14.66 5.82 3.84
CA GLN A 121 -14.42 6.88 2.86
C GLN A 121 -13.96 8.20 3.51
N GLU A 122 -14.52 8.59 4.65
CA GLU A 122 -14.07 9.75 5.45
C GLU A 122 -12.62 9.58 5.93
N CYS A 123 -12.29 8.40 6.49
CA CYS A 123 -10.93 8.11 6.89
C CYS A 123 -9.97 8.10 5.69
N LYS A 124 -10.39 7.50 4.57
CA LYS A 124 -9.57 7.41 3.36
C LYS A 124 -9.21 8.78 2.78
N GLN A 125 -10.14 9.73 2.79
CA GLN A 125 -9.93 11.09 2.27
C GLN A 125 -8.87 11.88 3.03
N ASN A 126 -8.63 11.55 4.31
CA ASN A 126 -7.62 12.21 5.12
C ASN A 126 -6.37 11.34 5.24
N CYS A 127 -5.26 11.74 4.61
CA CYS A 127 -4.00 10.97 4.62
C CYS A 127 -3.42 10.70 6.02
N SER A 128 -3.78 11.51 7.02
CA SER A 128 -3.34 11.32 8.40
C SER A 128 -4.15 10.25 9.14
N CYS A 129 -5.30 9.82 8.59
CA CYS A 129 -6.11 8.79 9.23
C CYS A 129 -5.37 7.45 9.22
N SER A 130 -5.18 6.87 10.40
CA SER A 130 -4.46 5.60 10.60
C SER A 130 -5.40 4.41 10.75
N ALA A 131 -6.60 4.62 11.29
CA ALA A 131 -7.64 3.60 11.41
C ALA A 131 -9.02 4.23 11.63
N TYR A 132 -10.07 3.41 11.48
CA TYR A 132 -11.42 3.78 11.91
C TYR A 132 -12.14 2.59 12.56
N ALA A 133 -13.20 2.88 13.30
CA ALA A 133 -14.14 1.89 13.83
C ALA A 133 -15.57 2.36 13.59
N SER A 134 -16.45 1.42 13.29
CA SER A 134 -17.89 1.67 13.21
C SER A 134 -18.58 1.00 14.39
N ILE A 135 -19.14 1.80 15.29
CA ILE A 135 -19.63 1.34 16.59
C ILE A 135 -21.15 1.43 16.60
N ASP A 136 -21.84 0.32 16.89
CA ASP A 136 -23.30 0.33 17.03
C ASP A 136 -23.70 0.98 18.36
N ILE A 137 -24.48 2.04 18.29
CA ILE A 137 -24.92 2.84 19.43
C ILE A 137 -26.43 2.63 19.62
N PRO A 138 -26.85 1.98 20.73
CA PRO A 138 -28.26 1.71 20.99
C PRO A 138 -29.12 2.96 20.87
N GLY A 139 -30.14 2.91 20.01
CA GLY A 139 -31.10 3.99 19.80
C GLY A 139 -30.59 5.21 19.01
N LYS A 140 -29.32 5.22 18.55
CA LYS A 140 -28.74 6.34 17.79
C LYS A 140 -28.18 5.96 16.42
N GLY A 141 -28.09 4.67 16.11
CA GLY A 141 -27.54 4.18 14.85
C GLY A 141 -26.11 3.70 15.02
N ARG A 142 -25.30 3.85 13.98
CA ARG A 142 -23.89 3.41 13.96
C ARG A 142 -23.00 4.63 13.92
N GLY A 143 -22.15 4.82 14.92
CA GLY A 143 -21.20 5.92 14.96
C GLY A 143 -19.89 5.60 14.24
N CYS A 144 -19.23 6.63 13.73
CA CYS A 144 -17.93 6.59 13.09
C CYS A 144 -16.88 7.26 13.97
N LEU A 145 -15.87 6.49 14.36
CA LEU A 145 -14.72 6.93 15.15
C LEU A 145 -13.45 6.74 14.32
N THR A 146 -12.66 7.79 14.11
CA THR A 146 -11.44 7.76 13.30
C THR A 146 -10.22 8.17 14.12
N TRP A 147 -9.07 7.57 13.84
CA TRP A 147 -7.80 7.89 14.51
C TRP A 147 -6.86 8.64 13.56
N TYR A 148 -6.22 9.70 14.07
CA TYR A 148 -5.26 10.52 13.31
C TYR A 148 -3.83 10.49 13.89
N GLY A 149 -3.57 9.59 14.82
CA GLY A 149 -2.29 9.45 15.50
C GLY A 149 -1.87 7.99 15.68
N GLU A 150 -1.05 7.77 16.70
CA GLU A 150 -0.63 6.43 17.12
C GLU A 150 -1.82 5.63 17.65
N LEU A 151 -1.86 4.35 17.29
CA LEU A 151 -2.81 3.39 17.83
C LEU A 151 -2.13 2.69 19.00
N ILE A 152 -2.48 3.02 20.23
CA ILE A 152 -1.88 2.45 21.44
C ILE A 152 -2.96 1.85 22.33
N ASP A 153 -2.59 0.94 23.23
CA ASP A 153 -3.49 0.32 24.21
C ASP A 153 -4.60 -0.54 23.56
N THR A 154 -4.28 -1.18 22.44
CA THR A 154 -5.22 -2.04 21.71
C THR A 154 -5.16 -3.46 22.24
N VAL A 155 -6.29 -4.00 22.71
CA VAL A 155 -6.37 -5.37 23.25
C VAL A 155 -7.19 -6.24 22.32
N LYS A 156 -6.62 -7.35 21.86
CA LYS A 156 -7.27 -8.29 20.96
C LYS A 156 -8.33 -9.11 21.71
N SER A 157 -9.39 -9.50 21.00
CA SER A 157 -10.47 -10.31 21.58
C SER A 157 -10.29 -11.78 21.28
N GLU A 158 -10.57 -12.64 22.26
CA GLU A 158 -10.67 -14.09 22.05
C GLU A 158 -12.12 -14.60 21.96
N LYS A 159 -13.10 -13.95 22.63
CA LYS A 159 -14.52 -14.36 22.68
C LYS A 159 -15.42 -13.19 23.07
N ASN A 160 -16.60 -13.08 22.43
CA ASN A 160 -17.76 -12.18 22.65
C ASN A 160 -17.48 -10.70 23.00
N ASP A 161 -18.38 -9.79 22.62
CA ASP A 161 -18.23 -8.33 22.79
C ASP A 161 -16.97 -7.77 22.12
N ARG A 162 -16.94 -7.85 20.78
CA ARG A 162 -15.86 -7.37 19.95
C ARG A 162 -16.24 -6.07 19.23
N TYR A 163 -15.25 -5.23 19.04
CA TYR A 163 -15.29 -4.12 18.09
C TYR A 163 -14.44 -4.47 16.88
N ASP A 164 -14.86 -3.96 15.72
CA ASP A 164 -14.09 -4.07 14.49
C ASP A 164 -13.28 -2.77 14.30
N LEU A 165 -11.96 -2.88 14.39
CA LEU A 165 -11.04 -1.81 14.02
C LEU A 165 -10.52 -2.06 12.61
N TYR A 166 -10.63 -1.06 11.77
CA TYR A 166 -10.18 -1.10 10.38
C TYR A 166 -8.89 -0.30 10.26
N VAL A 167 -7.76 -1.00 10.18
CA VAL A 167 -6.42 -0.39 10.14
C VAL A 167 -6.03 -0.08 8.71
N ARG A 168 -5.58 1.15 8.46
CA ARG A 168 -5.18 1.60 7.12
C ARG A 168 -3.82 1.02 6.71
N VAL A 169 -3.80 0.30 5.61
CA VAL A 169 -2.61 -0.39 5.07
C VAL A 169 -2.38 -0.03 3.61
N ASP A 170 -1.14 -0.20 3.14
CA ASP A 170 -0.80 0.01 1.73
C ASP A 170 -1.40 -1.08 0.81
N ALA A 171 -1.38 -0.82 -0.50
CA ALA A 171 -1.95 -1.72 -1.51
C ALA A 171 -1.29 -3.10 -1.56
N LEU A 172 0.00 -3.19 -1.24
CA LEU A 172 0.74 -4.45 -1.27
C LEU A 172 0.31 -5.35 -0.11
N GLU A 173 0.11 -4.78 1.08
CA GLU A 173 -0.40 -5.54 2.23
C GLU A 173 -1.79 -6.12 1.93
N LEU A 174 -2.67 -5.38 1.26
CA LEU A 174 -3.99 -5.90 0.83
C LEU A 174 -3.90 -7.14 -0.07
N GLY A 175 -2.89 -7.19 -0.95
CA GLY A 175 -2.67 -8.35 -1.84
C GLY A 175 -2.10 -9.58 -1.13
N THR A 176 -1.58 -9.41 0.09
CA THR A 176 -1.00 -10.50 0.89
C THR A 176 -1.94 -11.06 1.95
N VAL A 177 -3.06 -10.38 2.25
CA VAL A 177 -4.08 -10.89 3.17
C VAL A 177 -4.83 -12.04 2.48
N PRO A 178 -4.84 -13.26 3.05
CA PRO A 178 -5.66 -14.35 2.53
C PRO A 178 -7.13 -13.94 2.59
N ILE A 179 -7.79 -13.93 1.43
CA ILE A 179 -9.22 -13.66 1.31
C ILE A 179 -10.01 -14.88 1.78
N PRO A 180 -10.76 -14.86 2.91
CA PRO A 180 -11.80 -15.85 3.15
C PRO A 180 -12.72 -15.93 1.94
N ALA A 181 -12.98 -17.17 1.51
CA ALA A 181 -13.65 -17.50 0.25
C ALA A 181 -15.02 -16.82 0.04
N GLU A 182 -15.59 -16.25 1.10
CA GLU A 182 -16.89 -15.56 1.10
C GLU A 182 -16.84 -14.15 0.48
N TYR A 183 -15.68 -13.47 0.43
CA TYR A 183 -15.56 -12.15 -0.21
C TYR A 183 -14.76 -12.13 -1.51
N ALA A 184 -14.46 -13.30 -2.08
CA ALA A 184 -13.85 -13.38 -3.41
C ALA A 184 -14.81 -12.78 -4.45
N ILE A 185 -14.71 -11.47 -4.67
CA ILE A 185 -15.27 -10.82 -5.85
C ILE A 185 -14.53 -11.47 -7.01
N LYS A 186 -15.25 -12.30 -7.76
CA LYS A 186 -14.79 -12.84 -9.03
C LYS A 186 -14.62 -11.67 -9.99
N SER A 187 -13.48 -10.99 -9.90
CA SER A 187 -13.10 -10.02 -10.92
C SER A 187 -12.90 -10.84 -12.18
N ASN A 188 -13.86 -10.79 -13.10
CA ASN A 188 -13.70 -11.26 -14.47
C ASN A 188 -12.75 -10.30 -15.21
N GLY A 189 -11.52 -10.20 -14.73
CA GLY A 189 -10.42 -9.53 -15.42
C GLY A 189 -9.90 -10.47 -16.50
N SER A 190 -10.62 -10.57 -17.62
CA SER A 190 -10.10 -10.98 -18.94
C SER A 190 -11.25 -11.24 -19.93
N LEU A 191 -12.09 -10.24 -20.19
CA LEU A 191 -13.04 -10.28 -21.33
C LEU A 191 -12.72 -9.25 -22.42
N GLU A 192 -11.68 -8.43 -22.29
CA GLU A 192 -11.35 -7.40 -23.29
C GLU A 192 -10.16 -7.74 -24.21
N ARG A 193 -9.56 -8.93 -24.11
CA ARG A 193 -8.48 -9.35 -25.05
C ARG A 193 -8.90 -10.36 -26.11
N LYS A 194 -10.09 -10.95 -26.00
CA LYS A 194 -10.56 -11.96 -26.97
C LYS A 194 -11.23 -11.37 -28.21
N GLN A 195 -11.64 -10.11 -28.19
CA GLN A 195 -12.25 -9.46 -29.36
C GLN A 195 -11.24 -8.77 -30.29
N MET A 196 -10.01 -8.48 -29.85
CA MET A 196 -8.99 -7.86 -30.71
C MET A 196 -8.26 -8.87 -31.61
N LEU A 197 -8.22 -10.16 -31.24
CA LEU A 197 -7.58 -11.22 -32.04
C LEU A 197 -8.46 -11.74 -33.18
N ALA A 198 -9.79 -11.63 -33.07
CA ALA A 198 -10.72 -12.09 -34.11
C ALA A 198 -10.75 -11.16 -35.34
N ILE A 199 -10.35 -9.88 -35.20
CA ILE A 199 -10.41 -8.87 -36.26
C ILE A 199 -9.12 -8.80 -37.09
N LEU A 200 -7.96 -9.09 -36.49
CA LEU A 200 -6.66 -8.99 -37.19
C LEU A 200 -6.42 -10.13 -38.20
N VAL A 201 -6.91 -11.33 -37.91
CA VAL A 201 -6.68 -12.52 -38.75
C VAL A 201 -7.31 -12.42 -40.16
N PRO A 202 -8.58 -12.01 -40.34
CA PRO A 202 -9.15 -11.84 -41.69
C PRO A 202 -8.56 -10.65 -42.45
N SER A 203 -8.08 -9.62 -41.75
CA SER A 203 -7.46 -8.44 -42.38
C SER A 203 -6.11 -8.77 -43.03
N VAL A 204 -5.30 -9.60 -42.39
CA VAL A 204 -3.99 -10.00 -42.94
C VAL A 204 -4.19 -10.97 -44.11
N ALA A 205 -5.08 -11.96 -43.99
CA ALA A 205 -5.33 -12.94 -45.05
C ALA A 205 -5.85 -12.29 -46.36
N SER A 206 -6.74 -11.30 -46.24
CA SER A 206 -7.27 -10.57 -47.40
C SER A 206 -6.20 -9.73 -48.11
N ALA A 207 -5.29 -9.09 -47.37
CA ALA A 207 -4.17 -8.36 -47.96
C ALA A 207 -3.22 -9.28 -48.73
N TRP A 208 -2.86 -10.44 -48.19
CA TRP A 208 -2.00 -11.42 -48.87
C TRP A 208 -2.66 -12.01 -50.12
N PHE A 209 -3.97 -12.22 -50.10
CA PHE A 209 -4.72 -12.74 -51.25
C PHE A 209 -4.76 -11.72 -52.40
N LEU A 210 -4.95 -10.44 -52.07
CA LEU A 210 -4.90 -9.35 -53.05
C LEU A 210 -3.48 -9.16 -53.63
N ILE A 211 -2.45 -9.21 -52.78
CA ILE A 211 -1.05 -9.14 -53.25
C ILE A 211 -0.72 -10.30 -54.18
N SER A 212 -1.15 -11.52 -53.84
CA SER A 212 -0.93 -12.72 -54.66
C SER A 212 -1.68 -12.65 -55.99
N LEU A 213 -2.93 -12.18 -56.00
CA LEU A 213 -3.70 -11.95 -57.23
C LEU A 213 -3.06 -10.87 -58.10
N CYS A 214 -2.64 -9.75 -57.52
CA CYS A 214 -1.92 -8.71 -58.24
C CYS A 214 -0.63 -9.28 -58.85
N ALA A 215 0.21 -9.97 -58.08
CA ALA A 215 1.43 -10.59 -58.60
C ALA A 215 1.13 -11.58 -59.74
N TYR A 216 0.10 -12.40 -59.61
CA TYR A 216 -0.33 -13.32 -60.65
C TYR A 216 -0.78 -12.62 -61.94
N PHE A 217 -1.55 -11.52 -61.82
CA PHE A 217 -1.95 -10.72 -62.98
C PHE A 217 -0.77 -9.95 -63.58
N TRP A 218 0.15 -9.44 -62.79
CA TRP A 218 1.39 -8.81 -63.25
C TRP A 218 2.28 -9.81 -64.01
N LEU A 219 2.39 -11.05 -63.52
CA LEU A 219 3.13 -12.12 -64.20
C LEU A 219 2.43 -12.60 -65.47
N ARG A 220 1.08 -12.66 -65.49
CA ARG A 220 0.32 -13.00 -66.69
C ARG A 220 0.32 -11.89 -67.74
N LYS A 221 0.38 -10.63 -67.33
CA LYS A 221 0.37 -9.46 -68.24
C LYS A 221 1.80 -9.03 -68.64
N GLY A 222 2.81 -9.54 -67.94
CA GLY A 222 4.23 -9.26 -68.13
C GLY A 222 4.93 -10.13 -69.18
N GLY A 223 4.28 -10.37 -70.32
CA GLY A 223 4.96 -10.76 -71.57
C GLY A 223 5.54 -9.55 -72.33
N GLY A 224 5.79 -8.43 -71.65
CA GLY A 224 6.19 -7.16 -72.28
C GLY A 224 7.13 -6.33 -71.41
N LYS A 225 8.41 -6.32 -71.82
CA LYS A 225 9.51 -5.35 -71.60
C LYS A 225 9.53 -4.57 -70.26
N VAL A 226 10.58 -4.86 -69.48
CA VAL A 226 11.02 -4.09 -68.31
C VAL A 226 11.40 -2.65 -68.72
N PRO A 227 10.84 -1.59 -68.08
CA PRO A 227 11.41 -0.26 -68.16
C PRO A 227 12.50 -0.10 -67.09
N THR A 228 13.70 0.26 -67.52
CA THR A 228 14.80 0.70 -66.66
C THR A 228 14.44 2.05 -66.02
N LEU A 229 14.25 2.08 -64.70
CA LEU A 229 14.08 3.33 -63.95
C LEU A 229 15.47 3.88 -63.57
N ASN A 230 15.89 4.95 -64.24
CA ASN A 230 17.05 5.74 -63.83
C ASN A 230 16.74 6.44 -62.49
N LEU A 231 17.41 6.04 -61.43
CA LEU A 231 17.32 6.70 -60.12
C LEU A 231 18.18 7.97 -60.14
N ARG A 232 17.58 9.12 -60.50
CA ARG A 232 18.21 10.44 -60.36
C ARG A 232 18.21 10.81 -58.88
N ARG A 233 19.30 10.56 -58.16
CA ARG A 233 19.51 11.06 -56.79
C ARG A 233 19.65 12.59 -56.85
N HIS A 234 18.73 13.32 -56.22
CA HIS A 234 18.95 14.72 -55.85
C HIS A 234 19.51 14.75 -54.43
N CYS A 235 20.79 15.09 -54.31
CA CYS A 235 21.43 15.38 -53.03
C CYS A 235 21.09 16.81 -52.63
N HIS A 236 20.29 16.99 -51.58
CA HIS A 236 20.18 18.27 -50.86
C HIS A 236 21.35 18.39 -49.88
N CYS A 237 22.17 19.43 -50.03
CA CYS A 237 23.15 19.83 -49.02
C CYS A 237 22.44 20.54 -47.85
N PRO A 238 22.80 20.27 -46.58
CA PRO A 238 22.39 21.10 -45.47
C PRO A 238 23.17 22.43 -45.45
N PRO A 239 22.61 23.52 -44.92
CA PRO A 239 23.27 24.82 -44.84
C PRO A 239 24.42 24.83 -43.82
N PRO A 240 25.37 25.79 -43.94
CA PRO A 240 26.58 25.83 -43.11
C PRO A 240 26.27 26.22 -41.65
N ILE A 241 26.97 25.54 -40.74
CA ILE A 241 26.96 25.80 -39.29
C ILE A 241 27.68 27.12 -39.02
N ARG A 242 27.00 28.08 -38.36
CA ARG A 242 27.62 29.32 -37.86
C ARG A 242 28.66 29.00 -36.79
N THR A 243 29.87 29.48 -36.99
CA THR A 243 30.92 29.56 -35.97
C THR A 243 30.50 30.50 -34.85
N ILE A 244 30.52 30.01 -33.61
CA ILE A 244 30.39 30.85 -32.40
C ILE A 244 31.79 31.39 -32.09
N GLN A 245 31.93 32.72 -32.11
CA GLN A 245 33.14 33.41 -31.63
C GLN A 245 33.23 33.31 -30.10
N TYR A 246 34.43 33.01 -29.61
CA TYR A 246 34.77 32.97 -28.20
C TYR A 246 35.42 34.31 -27.80
N SER A 247 34.68 35.14 -27.07
CA SER A 247 35.08 36.35 -26.32
C SER A 247 34.09 36.38 -25.15
N ASP A 248 34.43 36.33 -23.87
CA ASP A 248 35.60 36.82 -23.13
C ASP A 248 35.89 35.88 -21.95
N PHE A 249 37.18 35.61 -21.69
CA PHE A 249 37.64 35.10 -20.39
C PHE A 249 38.10 36.30 -19.55
N ASN A 250 37.39 36.60 -18.47
CA ASN A 250 37.90 37.38 -17.35
C ASN A 250 37.51 36.66 -16.05
N GLY A 251 38.51 36.32 -15.23
CA GLY A 251 38.30 36.04 -13.80
C GLY A 251 38.69 34.65 -13.29
N VAL A 252 39.99 34.45 -13.06
CA VAL A 252 40.64 33.82 -11.89
C VAL A 252 40.00 32.58 -11.23
N GLY A 253 40.74 31.46 -11.25
CA GLY A 253 40.60 30.36 -10.29
C GLY A 253 41.33 29.10 -10.74
N ALA A 254 42.59 28.93 -10.31
CA ALA A 254 43.39 27.73 -10.52
C ALA A 254 42.99 26.59 -9.55
N LEU A 255 43.38 25.35 -9.90
CA LEU A 255 43.02 24.02 -9.35
C LEU A 255 41.68 23.49 -9.90
N ASP A 256 41.56 22.37 -10.63
CA ASP A 256 42.37 21.16 -10.69
C ASP A 256 42.44 20.59 -12.12
N LEU A 257 43.63 20.11 -12.46
CA LEU A 257 43.94 19.42 -13.71
C LEU A 257 43.74 17.90 -13.56
N VAL A 258 43.11 17.32 -14.58
CA VAL A 258 43.39 15.99 -15.15
C VAL A 258 42.83 14.79 -14.39
N LYS A 259 41.77 14.20 -14.95
CA LYS A 259 41.79 12.80 -15.44
C LYS A 259 40.52 12.44 -16.22
N SER A 260 40.75 11.68 -17.30
CA SER A 260 39.77 10.94 -18.11
C SER A 260 39.31 11.61 -19.41
N ALA A 261 40.28 11.85 -20.30
CA ALA A 261 40.08 11.68 -21.73
C ALA A 261 40.41 10.21 -22.04
N ASP A 262 39.45 9.45 -22.61
CA ASP A 262 39.65 8.38 -23.60
C ASP A 262 38.41 7.46 -23.68
N GLN A 263 37.45 7.82 -24.54
CA GLN A 263 36.71 6.88 -25.40
C GLN A 263 35.70 7.62 -26.28
N ILE A 264 36.17 8.22 -27.37
CA ILE A 264 35.32 8.44 -28.55
C ILE A 264 36.05 7.80 -29.72
N ARG A 265 35.68 6.55 -30.00
CA ARG A 265 36.21 5.79 -31.13
C ARG A 265 35.57 6.34 -32.41
N ALA A 266 36.41 6.88 -33.28
CA ALA A 266 36.03 7.27 -34.63
C ALA A 266 35.52 6.05 -35.41
N VAL A 267 34.37 6.19 -36.07
CA VAL A 267 33.85 5.24 -37.05
C VAL A 267 34.19 5.79 -38.44
N PRO A 268 34.79 5.00 -39.34
CA PRO A 268 35.24 5.49 -40.63
C PRO A 268 34.07 5.83 -41.56
N ILE A 269 34.27 6.93 -42.28
CA ILE A 269 33.40 7.49 -43.29
C ILE A 269 33.51 6.59 -44.53
N HIS A 270 32.43 5.91 -44.91
CA HIS A 270 32.31 5.38 -46.26
C HIS A 270 32.00 6.54 -47.21
N GLU A 271 32.86 6.72 -48.21
CA GLU A 271 32.62 7.54 -49.39
C GLU A 271 31.33 7.11 -50.13
N CYS A 272 30.76 8.07 -50.85
CA CYS A 272 29.40 8.11 -51.41
C CYS A 272 28.93 6.94 -52.29
#